data_AF-W2GHW7-F1
#
_entry.id   AF-W2GHW7-F1
#
_cell.length_a   1.000
_cell.length_b   1.000
_cell.length_c   1.000
_cell.angle_alpha   90.00
_cell.angle_beta   90.00
_cell.angle_gamma   90.00
#
_symmetry.space_group_name_H-M   'P 1'
#
loop_
_entity.id
_entity.type
_entity.pdbx_description
1 polymer ?
#
loop_
_entity_poly.entity_id
_entity_poly.type
_entity_poly.pdbx_seq_one_letter_code
_entity_poly.pdbx_strand_id
1 'polypeptide(L)'
;MNMLKDKMDAVVIEKSLQLRDVLAECARLNKPVSMKSLLSKLSSDVFTKIGFGVDLNGLGGDVDVEMEHPFIKAVETFGYVFQSRLQSPMWLWRLKKRFGLAEEGELRKAKKI
;
A
#
# COMPACT_ATOMS: atom_id res chain seq x y z
N MET A 1 15.97 -5.62 -25.40
CA MET A 1 14.82 -6.40 -24.88
C MET A 1 15.12 -6.70 -23.42
N ASN A 2 14.59 -5.88 -22.50
CA ASN A 2 14.83 -6.05 -21.07
C ASN A 2 13.62 -6.80 -20.50
N MET A 3 13.75 -8.12 -20.39
CA MET A 3 12.67 -9.04 -19.99
C MET A 3 11.95 -8.62 -18.70
N LEU A 4 12.66 -8.00 -17.75
CA LEU A 4 12.06 -7.45 -16.52
C LEU A 4 11.16 -6.23 -16.81
N LYS A 5 11.62 -5.32 -17.67
CA LYS A 5 10.88 -4.12 -18.05
C LYS A 5 9.60 -4.49 -18.79
N ASP A 6 9.68 -5.44 -19.72
CA ASP A 6 8.53 -5.91 -20.49
C ASP A 6 7.47 -6.57 -19.58
N LYS A 7 7.91 -7.29 -18.53
CA LYS A 7 6.99 -7.88 -17.51
C LYS A 7 6.36 -6.82 -16.63
N MET A 8 7.12 -5.79 -16.22
CA MET A 8 6.59 -4.67 -15.45
C MET A 8 5.56 -3.88 -16.26
N ASP A 9 5.89 -3.55 -17.51
CA ASP A 9 5.01 -2.79 -18.39
C ASP A 9 3.67 -3.51 -18.61
N ALA A 10 3.70 -4.84 -18.81
CA ALA A 10 2.49 -5.65 -18.94
C ALA A 10 1.57 -5.54 -17.70
N VAL A 11 2.14 -5.66 -16.49
CA VAL A 11 1.38 -5.56 -15.23
C VAL A 11 0.82 -4.15 -15.02
N VAL A 12 1.61 -3.12 -15.31
CA VAL A 12 1.17 -1.72 -15.18
C VAL A 12 0.01 -1.44 -16.13
N ILE A 13 0.09 -1.89 -17.38
CA ILE A 13 -0.98 -1.73 -18.37
C ILE A 13 -2.24 -2.46 -17.90
N GLU A 14 -2.12 -3.73 -17.48
CA GLU A 14 -3.24 -4.52 -16.98
C GLU A 14 -3.99 -3.81 -15.84
N LYS A 15 -3.28 -3.37 -14.81
CA LYS A 15 -3.88 -2.69 -13.65
C LYS A 15 -4.42 -1.30 -13.98
N SER A 16 -3.81 -0.59 -14.94
CA SER A 16 -4.31 0.70 -15.42
C SER A 16 -5.63 0.56 -16.18
N LEU A 17 -5.79 -0.51 -16.96
CA LEU A 17 -7.06 -0.81 -17.64
C LEU A 17 -8.16 -1.14 -16.61
N GLN A 18 -7.85 -1.91 -15.57
CA GLN A 18 -8.78 -2.19 -14.48
C GLN A 18 -9.23 -0.89 -13.77
N LEU A 19 -8.29 0.01 -13.46
CA LEU A 19 -8.62 1.31 -12.86
C LEU A 19 -9.53 2.16 -13.76
N ARG A 20 -9.27 2.18 -15.08
CA ARG A 20 -10.13 2.88 -16.05
C ARG A 20 -11.55 2.34 -16.00
N ASP A 21 -11.72 1.02 -15.96
CA ASP A 21 -13.03 0.39 -15.98
C ASP A 21 -13.82 0.71 -14.69
N VAL A 22 -13.15 0.70 -13.53
CA VAL A 22 -13.73 1.15 -12.25
C VAL A 22 -14.14 2.63 -12.30
N LEU A 23 -13.30 3.50 -12.84
CA LEU A 23 -13.61 4.92 -13.00
C LEU A 23 -14.80 5.15 -13.94
N ALA A 24 -14.88 4.40 -15.04
CA ALA A 24 -16.00 4.47 -15.98
C ALA A 24 -17.31 4.04 -15.33
N GLU A 25 -17.29 2.99 -14.50
CA GLU A 25 -18.45 2.57 -13.73
C GLU A 25 -18.87 3.61 -12.68
N CYS A 26 -17.92 4.17 -11.95
CA CYS A 26 -18.19 5.24 -10.97
C CYS A 26 -18.78 6.49 -11.64
N ALA A 27 -18.26 6.86 -12.81
CA ALA A 27 -18.79 7.96 -13.62
C ALA A 27 -20.22 7.69 -14.09
N ARG A 28 -20.52 6.46 -14.52
CA ARG A 28 -21.88 6.03 -14.90
C ARG A 28 -22.86 6.14 -13.73
N LEU A 29 -22.39 5.81 -12.52
CA LEU A 29 -23.18 5.90 -11.28
C LEU A 29 -23.19 7.32 -10.68
N ASN A 30 -22.48 8.27 -11.29
CA ASN A 30 -22.28 9.63 -10.79
C ASN A 30 -21.79 9.66 -9.32
N LYS A 31 -20.96 8.67 -8.96
CA LYS A 31 -20.46 8.47 -7.60
C LYS A 31 -19.15 9.25 -7.43
N PRO A 32 -19.04 10.15 -6.43
CA PRO A 32 -17.78 10.79 -6.12
C PRO A 32 -16.81 9.74 -5.55
N VAL A 33 -15.56 9.75 -6.03
CA VAL A 33 -14.54 8.79 -5.61
C VAL A 33 -13.28 9.51 -5.13
N SER A 34 -12.64 8.94 -4.10
CA SER A 34 -11.35 9.43 -3.63
C SER A 34 -10.23 8.95 -4.55
N MET A 35 -9.69 9.87 -5.35
CA MET A 35 -8.52 9.57 -6.20
C MET A 35 -7.30 9.13 -5.38
N LYS A 36 -7.15 9.63 -4.16
CA LYS A 36 -6.09 9.18 -3.24
C LYS A 36 -6.22 7.69 -2.93
N SER A 37 -7.42 7.24 -2.59
CA SER A 37 -7.69 5.82 -2.28
C SER A 37 -7.47 4.94 -3.51
N LEU A 38 -8.02 5.32 -4.66
CA LEU A 38 -7.88 4.59 -5.92
C LEU A 38 -6.42 4.44 -6.37
N LEU A 39 -5.64 5.52 -6.32
CA LEU A 39 -4.23 5.48 -6.71
C LEU A 39 -3.38 4.70 -5.71
N SER A 40 -3.71 4.75 -4.41
CA SER A 40 -3.07 3.91 -3.39
C SER A 40 -3.35 2.41 -3.62
N LYS A 41 -4.58 2.08 -4.02
CA LYS A 41 -4.98 0.71 -4.40
C LYS A 41 -4.23 0.24 -5.64
N LEU A 42 -4.18 1.06 -6.69
CA LEU A 42 -3.43 0.77 -7.92
C LEU A 42 -1.95 0.52 -7.64
N SER A 43 -1.29 1.43 -6.90
CA SER A 43 0.15 1.33 -6.65
C SER A 43 0.48 0.08 -5.84
N SER A 44 -0.36 -0.25 -4.85
CA SER A 44 -0.23 -1.46 -4.03
C SER A 44 -0.41 -2.73 -4.87
N ASP A 45 -1.44 -2.80 -5.72
CA ASP A 45 -1.69 -3.94 -6.62
C ASP A 45 -0.52 -4.15 -7.61
N VAL A 46 -0.05 -3.07 -8.24
CA VAL A 46 1.08 -3.13 -9.18
C VAL A 46 2.36 -3.57 -8.47
N PHE A 47 2.67 -2.95 -7.31
CA PHE A 47 3.88 -3.26 -6.57
C PHE A 47 3.88 -4.71 -6.07
N THR A 48 2.77 -5.19 -5.52
CA THR A 48 2.70 -6.56 -5.01
C THR A 48 2.70 -7.61 -6.11
N LYS A 49 2.08 -7.32 -7.26
CA LYS A 49 2.12 -8.20 -8.43
C LYS A 49 3.52 -8.29 -9.03
N ILE A 50 4.23 -7.17 -9.17
CA ILE A 50 5.60 -7.14 -9.71
C ILE A 50 6.60 -7.72 -8.70
N GLY A 51 6.52 -7.29 -7.43
CA GLY A 51 7.51 -7.61 -6.40
C GLY A 51 7.34 -8.98 -5.77
N PHE A 52 6.10 -9.45 -5.61
CA PHE A 52 5.78 -10.70 -4.91
C PHE A 52 5.00 -11.70 -5.76
N GLY A 53 4.55 -11.33 -6.97
CA GLY A 53 3.69 -12.18 -7.80
C GLY A 53 2.27 -12.34 -7.25
N VAL A 54 1.89 -11.57 -6.22
CA VAL A 54 0.60 -11.67 -5.54
C VAL A 54 -0.36 -10.65 -6.12
N ASP A 55 -1.60 -11.05 -6.38
CA ASP A 55 -2.67 -10.13 -6.74
C ASP A 55 -3.50 -9.78 -5.50
N LEU A 56 -3.44 -8.51 -5.08
CA LEU A 56 -4.24 -8.02 -3.97
C LEU A 56 -5.70 -7.72 -4.37
N ASN A 57 -5.99 -7.60 -5.67
CA ASN A 57 -7.31 -7.24 -6.20
C ASN A 57 -7.95 -6.02 -5.51
N GLY A 58 -7.14 -5.03 -5.08
CA GLY A 58 -7.61 -3.85 -4.37
C GLY A 58 -8.58 -2.99 -5.19
N LEU A 59 -8.47 -3.04 -6.53
CA LEU A 59 -9.37 -2.34 -7.45
C LEU A 59 -10.70 -3.07 -7.72
N GLY A 60 -10.84 -4.35 -7.36
CA GLY A 60 -12.07 -5.12 -7.57
C GLY A 60 -13.11 -5.02 -6.44
N GLY A 61 -12.74 -4.42 -5.30
CA GLY A 61 -13.62 -4.20 -4.16
C GLY A 61 -14.34 -2.85 -4.19
N ASP A 62 -15.10 -2.54 -3.14
CA ASP A 62 -15.75 -1.23 -3.01
C ASP A 62 -14.70 -0.10 -3.06
N VAL A 63 -14.94 0.86 -3.95
CA VAL A 63 -14.06 2.00 -4.20
C VAL A 63 -13.88 2.85 -2.94
N ASP A 64 -14.91 2.90 -2.08
CA ASP A 64 -14.91 3.72 -0.86
C ASP A 64 -14.25 3.03 0.34
N VAL A 65 -14.13 1.71 0.33
CA VAL A 65 -13.51 0.96 1.42
C VAL A 65 -12.00 0.99 1.24
N GLU A 66 -11.27 1.51 2.22
CA GLU A 66 -9.80 1.43 2.21
C GLU A 66 -9.37 -0.04 2.18
N MET A 67 -8.30 -0.34 1.43
CA MET A 67 -7.80 -1.71 1.32
C MET A 67 -7.23 -2.16 2.67
N GLU A 68 -8.04 -2.84 3.49
CA GLU A 68 -7.62 -3.37 4.80
C GLU A 68 -6.78 -4.65 4.67
N HIS A 69 -5.77 -4.66 3.80
CA HIS A 69 -4.89 -5.81 3.72
C HIS A 69 -3.85 -5.76 4.86
N PRO A 70 -3.71 -6.79 5.71
CA PRO A 70 -2.78 -6.79 6.85
C PRO A 70 -1.34 -6.44 6.47
N PHE A 71 -0.89 -6.91 5.29
CA PHE A 71 0.41 -6.55 4.73
C PHE A 71 0.56 -5.06 4.43
N ILE A 72 -0.43 -4.42 3.79
CA ILE A 72 -0.38 -2.99 3.45
C ILE A 72 -0.32 -2.15 4.73
N LYS A 73 -1.16 -2.50 5.72
CA LYS A 73 -1.13 -1.89 7.04
C LYS A 73 0.22 -2.04 7.74
N ALA A 74 0.86 -3.21 7.61
CA ALA A 74 2.20 -3.43 8.14
C ALA A 74 3.21 -2.50 7.48
N VAL A 75 3.22 -2.42 6.14
CA VAL A 75 4.12 -1.56 5.35
C VAL A 75 3.93 -0.08 5.70
N GLU A 76 2.69 0.40 5.83
CA GLU A 76 2.40 1.76 6.29
C GLU A 76 2.93 2.01 7.70
N THR A 77 2.75 1.05 8.60
CA THR A 77 3.30 1.12 9.96
C THR A 77 4.83 1.22 9.93
N PHE A 78 5.51 0.45 9.06
CA PHE A 78 6.96 0.58 8.87
C PHE A 78 7.35 1.98 8.41
N GLY A 79 6.66 2.55 7.42
CA GLY A 79 6.91 3.89 6.90
C GLY A 79 6.74 4.97 7.97
N TYR A 80 5.63 4.92 8.71
CA TYR A 80 5.35 5.85 9.81
C TYR A 80 6.40 5.79 10.93
N VAL A 81 6.76 4.59 11.38
CA VAL A 81 7.80 4.41 12.42
C VAL A 81 9.15 4.88 11.92
N PHE A 82 9.48 4.63 10.65
CA PHE A 82 10.72 5.11 10.04
C PHE A 82 10.77 6.64 10.00
N GLN A 83 9.68 7.29 9.62
CA GLN A 83 9.57 8.75 9.64
C GLN A 83 9.75 9.32 11.05
N SER A 84 9.12 8.72 12.06
CA SER A 84 9.29 9.14 13.46
C SER A 84 10.74 9.00 13.94
N ARG A 85 11.44 7.93 13.54
CA ARG A 85 12.87 7.74 13.84
C ARG A 85 13.75 8.81 13.23
N LEU A 86 13.43 9.27 12.01
CA LEU A 86 14.18 10.34 11.34
C LEU A 86 14.00 11.68 12.05
N GLN A 87 12.83 11.95 12.61
CA GLN A 87 12.54 13.20 13.33
C GLN A 87 12.95 13.16 14.81
N SER A 88 13.27 11.98 15.35
CA SER A 88 13.60 11.79 16.76
C SER A 88 15.10 11.57 16.99
N PRO A 89 15.68 12.10 18.08
CA PRO A 89 17.04 11.76 18.48
C PRO A 89 17.24 10.24 18.69
N MET A 90 18.40 9.72 18.31
CA MET A 90 18.68 8.28 18.27
C MET A 90 18.46 7.55 19.61
N TRP A 91 18.76 8.21 20.72
CA TRP A 91 18.61 7.65 22.06
C TRP A 91 17.13 7.47 22.46
N LEU A 92 16.24 8.35 21.99
CA LEU A 92 14.84 8.37 22.39
C LEU A 92 14.09 7.16 21.82
N TRP A 93 14.27 6.89 20.53
CA TRP A 93 13.62 5.72 19.91
C TRP A 93 14.24 4.41 20.38
N ARG A 94 15.54 4.37 20.73
CA ARG A 94 16.17 3.19 21.36
C ARG A 94 15.54 2.89 22.72
N LEU A 95 15.23 3.94 23.49
CA LEU A 95 14.52 3.81 24.76
C LEU A 95 13.09 3.29 24.53
N LYS A 96 12.32 3.92 23.63
CA LYS A 96 10.97 3.47 23.25
C LYS A 96 10.95 2.00 22.80
N LYS A 97 11.94 1.59 22.00
CA LYS A 97 12.10 0.21 21.53
C LYS A 97 12.36 -0.77 22.66
N ARG A 98 13.17 -0.41 23.66
CA ARG A 98 13.47 -1.27 24.82
C ARG A 98 12.25 -1.50 25.71
N PHE A 99 11.43 -0.47 25.89
CA PHE A 99 10.18 -0.57 26.65
C PHE A 99 9.00 -1.11 25.83
N GLY A 100 9.15 -1.24 24.51
CA GLY A 100 8.08 -1.71 23.62
C GLY A 100 6.89 -0.75 23.55
N LEU A 101 7.13 0.55 23.75
CA LEU A 101 6.09 1.56 23.85
C LEU A 101 5.95 2.35 22.54
N ALA A 102 4.75 2.91 22.35
CA ALA A 102 4.40 3.76 21.20
C ALA A 102 4.64 3.05 19.85
N GLU A 103 5.17 3.77 18.89
CA GLU A 103 5.35 3.38 17.48
C GLU A 103 6.23 2.12 17.36
N GLU A 104 7.20 1.94 18.25
CA GLU A 104 8.07 0.75 18.29
C GLU A 104 7.33 -0.52 18.77
N GLY A 105 6.28 -0.35 19.58
CA GLY A 105 5.39 -1.43 19.99
C GLY A 105 4.51 -1.90 18.84
N GLU A 106 3.93 -0.96 18.08
CA GLU A 106 3.16 -1.25 16.86
C GLU A 106 4.04 -1.90 15.79
N LEU A 107 5.29 -1.44 15.62
CA LEU A 107 6.27 -2.08 14.74
C LEU A 107 6.53 -3.55 15.13
N ARG A 108 6.58 -3.86 16.42
CA ARG A 108 6.83 -5.22 16.92
C ARG A 108 5.65 -6.15 16.62
N LYS A 109 4.41 -5.63 16.58
CA LYS A 109 3.23 -6.38 16.14
C LYS A 109 3.24 -6.56 14.61
N ALA A 110 3.50 -5.49 13.87
CA ALA A 110 3.55 -5.51 12.40
C ALA A 110 4.61 -6.48 11.85
N LYS A 111 5.75 -6.64 12.54
CA LYS A 111 6.80 -7.61 12.17
C LYS A 111 6.41 -9.08 12.26
N LYS A 112 5.32 -9.40 12.95
CA LYS A 112 4.87 -10.79 13.13
C LYS A 112 3.87 -11.25 12.06
N ILE A 113 3.48 -10.35 11.17
CA ILE A 113 2.59 -10.61 10.04
C ILE A 113 3.37 -11.31 8.94
#